data_AF-A0A497IFK3-F1
#
_entry.id   AF-A0A497IFK3-F1
#
_cell.length_a   1.000
_cell.length_b   1.000
_cell.length_c   1.000
_cell.angle_alpha   90.00
_cell.angle_beta   90.00
_cell.angle_gamma   90.00
#
_symmetry.space_group_name_H-M   'P 1'
#
loop_
_entity.id
_entity.type
_entity.pdbx_description
1 polymer ?
#
loop_
_entity_poly.entity_id
_entity_poly.type
_entity_poly.pdbx_seq_one_letter_code
_entity_poly.pdbx_strand_id
1 'polypeptide(L)'
;MEQLTEIRRFLERESNDKAKESWRKFVPTSEKVYGVYLAEINKIVPKYVSGGFKLVEELWESGYLEERILAAKILGKICKKDPEKTLDLIKKFVDDIVDWAICDTLATQGIRPIAKIKQKEIFELSRKLVKSESLWKRRFGIVLLINFKKEKSLRKEIESIIKQAENDKEYYVKKAIDWIKRSLK
;
A
#
# COMPACT_ATOMS: atom_id res chain seq x y z
N MET A 1 11.63 -15.91 13.23
CA MET A 1 10.21 -16.21 13.54
C MET A 1 9.76 -17.37 12.68
N GLU A 2 9.07 -18.37 13.22
CA GLU A 2 8.64 -19.57 12.46
C GLU A 2 7.82 -19.23 11.21
N GLN A 3 6.77 -18.41 11.38
CA GLN A 3 5.90 -17.99 10.27
C GLN A 3 6.64 -17.24 9.15
N LEU A 4 7.63 -16.41 9.49
CA LEU A 4 8.44 -15.69 8.50
C LEU A 4 9.22 -16.68 7.63
N THR A 5 9.82 -17.69 8.25
CA THR A 5 10.55 -18.75 7.54
C THR A 5 9.62 -19.56 6.65
N GLU A 6 8.41 -19.90 7.12
CA GLU A 6 7.42 -20.61 6.30
C GLU A 6 6.96 -19.79 5.09
N ILE A 7 6.70 -18.49 5.27
CA ILE A 7 6.33 -17.59 4.18
C ILE A 7 7.44 -17.57 3.12
N ARG A 8 8.70 -17.41 3.52
CA ARG A 8 9.82 -17.36 2.58
C ARG A 8 9.98 -18.66 1.81
N ARG A 9 9.90 -19.81 2.48
CA ARG A 9 9.89 -21.12 1.81
C ARG A 9 8.71 -21.26 0.83
N PHE A 10 7.55 -20.75 1.20
CA PHE A 10 6.40 -20.72 0.29
C PHE A 10 6.69 -19.86 -0.94
N LEU A 11 7.22 -18.65 -0.76
CA LEU A 11 7.52 -17.74 -1.87
C LEU A 11 8.60 -18.29 -2.80
N GLU A 12 9.61 -18.96 -2.25
CA GLU A 12 10.64 -19.65 -3.02
C GLU A 12 10.05 -20.83 -3.82
N ARG A 13 9.22 -21.65 -3.19
CA ARG A 13 8.60 -22.82 -3.84
C ARG A 13 7.61 -22.43 -4.94
N GLU A 14 6.81 -21.39 -4.72
CA GLU A 14 5.84 -20.91 -5.70
C GLU A 14 6.44 -19.93 -6.72
N SER A 15 7.76 -19.71 -6.68
CA SER A 15 8.47 -18.87 -7.64
C SER A 15 8.32 -19.41 -9.07
N ASN A 16 8.00 -18.50 -9.99
CA ASN A 16 7.74 -18.82 -11.38
C ASN A 16 8.31 -17.72 -12.30
N ASP A 17 9.05 -18.12 -13.34
CA ASP A 17 9.71 -17.17 -14.25
C ASP A 17 8.73 -16.28 -15.02
N LYS A 18 7.58 -16.81 -15.44
CA LYS A 18 6.55 -16.00 -16.11
C LYS A 18 5.96 -14.95 -15.18
N ALA A 19 5.77 -15.29 -13.90
CA ALA A 19 5.35 -14.32 -12.90
C ALA A 19 6.43 -13.27 -12.62
N LYS A 20 7.71 -13.68 -12.57
CA LYS A 20 8.86 -12.77 -12.42
C LYS A 20 8.97 -11.80 -13.60
N GLU A 21 8.84 -12.28 -14.83
CA GLU A 21 8.81 -11.45 -16.04
C GLU A 21 7.63 -10.48 -16.04
N SER A 22 6.45 -10.96 -15.64
CA SER A 22 5.26 -10.12 -15.48
C SER A 22 5.50 -9.00 -14.47
N TRP A 23 6.07 -9.32 -13.30
CA TRP A 23 6.41 -8.30 -12.30
C TRP A 23 7.41 -7.28 -12.82
N ARG A 24 8.49 -7.71 -13.49
CA ARG A 24 9.47 -6.81 -14.11
C ARG A 24 8.84 -5.92 -15.18
N LYS A 25 7.88 -6.43 -15.95
CA LYS A 25 7.19 -5.68 -17.00
C LYS A 25 6.23 -4.63 -16.42
N PHE A 26 5.44 -4.98 -15.41
CA PHE A 26 4.36 -4.12 -14.91
C PHE A 26 4.75 -3.28 -13.69
N VAL A 27 5.73 -3.72 -12.91
CA VAL A 27 6.23 -3.05 -11.71
C VAL A 27 7.77 -2.91 -11.81
N PRO A 28 8.27 -2.21 -12.85
CA PRO A 28 9.70 -2.21 -13.19
C PRO A 28 10.60 -1.55 -12.14
N THR A 29 10.03 -0.79 -11.21
CA THR A 29 10.77 -0.11 -10.13
C THR A 29 10.99 -0.99 -8.90
N SER A 30 10.44 -2.22 -8.89
CA SER A 30 10.68 -3.19 -7.82
C SER A 30 11.86 -4.09 -8.19
N GLU A 31 12.97 -3.97 -7.47
CA GLU A 31 14.21 -4.71 -7.77
C GLU A 31 14.16 -6.17 -7.27
N LYS A 32 13.56 -6.38 -6.09
CA LYS A 32 13.51 -7.67 -5.42
C LYS A 32 12.15 -8.32 -5.60
N VAL A 33 12.11 -9.37 -6.41
CA VAL A 33 10.90 -10.15 -6.70
C VAL A 33 11.17 -11.63 -6.59
N TYR A 34 10.28 -12.36 -5.93
CA TYR A 34 10.31 -13.83 -5.93
C TYR A 34 9.83 -14.36 -7.29
N GLY A 35 8.81 -13.73 -7.88
CA GLY A 35 8.09 -14.26 -9.04
C GLY A 35 6.89 -15.08 -8.63
N VAL A 36 6.08 -14.60 -7.69
CA VAL A 36 4.86 -15.30 -7.25
C VAL A 36 3.62 -14.54 -7.69
N TYR A 37 2.64 -15.24 -8.26
CA TYR A 37 1.38 -14.61 -8.65
C TYR A 37 0.61 -14.09 -7.44
N LEU A 38 -0.03 -12.93 -7.59
CA LEU A 38 -0.84 -12.32 -6.53
C LEU A 38 -1.96 -13.24 -6.03
N ALA A 39 -2.46 -14.15 -6.88
CA ALA A 39 -3.44 -15.17 -6.49
C ALA A 39 -2.90 -16.09 -5.37
N GLU A 40 -1.65 -16.53 -5.46
CA GLU A 40 -1.01 -17.38 -4.44
C GLU A 40 -0.76 -16.59 -3.15
N ILE A 41 -0.31 -15.34 -3.27
CA ILE A 41 -0.14 -14.45 -2.12
C ILE A 41 -1.47 -14.28 -1.35
N ASN A 42 -2.57 -14.06 -2.07
CA ASN A 42 -3.88 -13.88 -1.44
C ASN A 42 -4.35 -15.12 -0.66
N LYS A 43 -3.98 -16.34 -1.10
CA LYS A 43 -4.35 -17.59 -0.40
C LYS A 43 -3.68 -17.70 0.97
N ILE A 44 -2.49 -17.14 1.14
CA ILE A 44 -1.72 -17.28 2.38
C ILE A 44 -1.96 -16.15 3.40
N VAL A 45 -2.47 -14.98 2.98
CA VAL A 45 -2.81 -13.86 3.87
C VAL A 45 -3.56 -14.31 5.14
N PRO A 46 -4.70 -15.04 5.07
CA PRO A 46 -5.45 -15.40 6.28
C PRO A 46 -4.69 -16.35 7.21
N LYS A 47 -3.75 -17.15 6.69
CA LYS A 47 -2.99 -18.14 7.47
C LYS A 47 -2.02 -17.48 8.44
N TYR A 48 -1.52 -16.30 8.10
CA TYR A 48 -0.44 -15.61 8.81
C TYR A 48 -0.89 -14.37 9.60
N VAL A 49 -2.20 -14.18 9.77
CA VAL A 49 -2.78 -13.07 10.57
C VAL A 49 -2.37 -13.16 12.05
N SER A 50 -2.09 -14.38 12.55
CA SER A 50 -1.64 -14.61 13.93
C SER A 50 -0.25 -14.05 14.22
N GLY A 51 0.61 -13.87 13.21
CA GLY A 51 1.94 -13.24 13.35
C GLY A 51 1.89 -11.76 13.74
N GLY A 52 0.73 -11.11 13.62
CA GLY A 52 0.48 -9.77 14.12
C GLY A 52 1.41 -8.69 13.52
N PHE A 53 1.56 -7.59 14.25
CA PHE A 53 2.36 -6.45 13.79
C PHE A 53 3.85 -6.79 13.59
N LYS A 54 4.40 -7.65 14.45
CA LYS A 54 5.81 -8.07 14.35
C LYS A 54 6.09 -8.72 13.00
N LEU A 55 5.22 -9.63 12.55
CA LEU A 55 5.38 -10.26 11.23
C LEU A 55 5.25 -9.24 10.09
N VAL A 56 4.33 -8.27 10.21
CA VAL A 56 4.16 -7.20 9.21
C VAL A 56 5.45 -6.40 9.06
N GLU A 57 6.09 -6.02 10.16
CA GLU A 57 7.36 -5.26 10.16
C GLU A 57 8.48 -6.07 9.49
N GLU A 58 8.66 -7.33 9.87
CA GLU A 58 9.71 -8.21 9.33
C GLU A 58 9.57 -8.49 7.83
N LEU A 59 8.33 -8.69 7.36
CA LEU A 59 8.04 -8.84 5.93
C LEU A 59 8.32 -7.54 5.17
N TRP A 60 7.99 -6.41 5.78
CA TRP A 60 8.17 -5.10 5.15
C TRP A 60 9.65 -4.76 4.93
N GLU A 61 10.47 -5.03 5.94
CA GLU A 61 11.91 -4.74 5.96
C GLU A 61 12.72 -5.57 4.95
N SER A 62 12.18 -6.69 4.45
CA SER A 62 12.85 -7.53 3.43
C SER A 62 13.16 -6.79 2.12
N GLY A 63 12.31 -5.82 1.75
CA GLY A 63 12.38 -5.14 0.46
C GLY A 63 11.82 -5.93 -0.72
N TYR A 64 11.38 -7.17 -0.54
CA TYR A 64 10.76 -7.96 -1.62
C TYR A 64 9.33 -7.48 -1.89
N LEU A 65 8.98 -7.37 -3.16
CA LEU A 65 7.65 -6.96 -3.63
C LEU A 65 6.55 -7.80 -2.97
N GLU A 66 6.67 -9.13 -3.07
CA GLU A 66 5.64 -10.03 -2.57
C GLU A 66 5.55 -10.06 -1.04
N GLU A 67 6.68 -9.95 -0.33
CA GLU A 67 6.68 -9.83 1.14
C GLU A 67 5.99 -8.53 1.58
N ARG A 68 6.28 -7.39 0.93
CA ARG A 68 5.62 -6.09 1.24
C ARG A 68 4.14 -6.08 0.90
N ILE A 69 3.74 -6.68 -0.21
CA ILE A 69 2.32 -6.88 -0.57
C ILE A 69 1.63 -7.74 0.51
N LEU A 70 2.26 -8.83 0.95
CA LEU A 70 1.75 -9.69 2.00
C LEU A 70 1.64 -8.94 3.33
N ALA A 71 2.67 -8.18 3.71
CA ALA A 71 2.71 -7.34 4.90
C ALA A 71 1.53 -6.35 4.93
N ALA A 72 1.31 -5.61 3.84
CA ALA A 72 0.20 -4.66 3.71
C ALA A 72 -1.17 -5.35 3.82
N LYS A 73 -1.33 -6.55 3.24
CA LYS A 73 -2.59 -7.31 3.31
C LYS A 73 -2.84 -7.87 4.71
N ILE A 74 -1.81 -8.40 5.39
CA ILE A 74 -1.90 -8.86 6.78
C ILE A 74 -2.22 -7.68 7.69
N LEU A 75 -1.56 -6.53 7.51
CA LEU A 75 -1.84 -5.30 8.23
C LEU A 75 -3.32 -4.92 8.10
N GLY A 76 -3.89 -4.99 6.91
CA GLY A 76 -5.33 -4.79 6.68
C GLY A 76 -6.22 -5.72 7.51
N LYS A 77 -5.81 -6.97 7.75
CA LYS A 77 -6.59 -7.91 8.58
C LYS A 77 -6.48 -7.63 10.07
N ILE A 78 -5.36 -7.09 10.54
CA ILE A 78 -5.09 -6.87 11.97
C ILE A 78 -5.26 -5.42 12.43
N CYS A 79 -5.35 -4.47 11.51
CA CYS A 79 -5.24 -3.03 11.81
C CYS A 79 -6.21 -2.52 12.88
N LYS A 80 -7.41 -3.09 12.97
CA LYS A 80 -8.41 -2.71 13.97
C LYS A 80 -8.03 -3.09 15.40
N LYS A 81 -7.09 -4.03 15.59
CA LYS A 81 -6.58 -4.41 16.92
C LYS A 81 -5.82 -3.26 17.59
N ASP A 82 -5.15 -2.44 16.77
CA ASP A 82 -4.44 -1.24 17.22
C ASP A 82 -4.35 -0.22 16.07
N PRO A 83 -5.36 0.67 15.94
CA PRO A 83 -5.40 1.67 14.88
C PRO A 83 -4.26 2.70 14.96
N GLU A 84 -3.76 3.02 16.16
CA GLU A 84 -2.64 3.95 16.34
C GLU A 84 -1.36 3.33 15.80
N LYS A 85 -1.02 2.12 16.28
CA LYS A 85 0.16 1.41 15.80
C LYS A 85 0.11 1.16 14.29
N THR A 86 -1.07 0.85 13.75
CA THR A 86 -1.25 0.71 12.30
C THR A 86 -0.88 1.99 11.57
N LEU A 87 -1.36 3.14 12.04
CA LEU A 87 -1.09 4.43 11.41
C LEU A 87 0.41 4.78 11.51
N ASP A 88 1.05 4.48 12.63
CA ASP A 88 2.49 4.72 12.80
C ASP A 88 3.34 3.83 11.90
N LEU A 89 2.97 2.56 11.74
CA LEU A 89 3.60 1.68 10.75
C LEU A 89 3.42 2.22 9.33
N ILE A 90 2.23 2.72 8.98
CA ILE A 90 1.99 3.31 7.65
C ILE A 90 2.87 4.54 7.42
N LYS A 91 3.03 5.41 8.44
CA LYS A 91 3.92 6.57 8.37
C LYS A 91 5.39 6.15 8.20
N LYS A 92 5.84 5.06 8.82
CA LYS A 92 7.18 4.48 8.61
C LYS A 92 7.31 3.90 7.20
N PHE A 93 6.37 3.05 6.81
CA PHE A 93 6.38 2.31 5.56
C PHE A 93 6.32 3.20 4.32
N VAL A 94 5.71 4.38 4.41
CA VAL A 94 5.62 5.30 3.25
C VAL A 94 7.00 5.74 2.74
N ASP A 95 8.03 5.71 3.59
CA ASP A 95 9.40 6.08 3.23
C ASP A 95 10.07 5.01 2.36
N ASP A 96 9.61 3.76 2.44
CA ASP A 96 10.19 2.59 1.76
C ASP A 96 9.51 2.25 0.42
N ILE A 97 8.43 2.95 0.07
CA ILE A 97 7.66 2.67 -1.14
C ILE A 97 8.47 3.06 -2.36
N VAL A 98 8.71 2.07 -3.23
CA VAL A 98 9.47 2.22 -4.48
C VAL A 98 8.65 1.88 -5.72
N ASP A 99 7.39 1.46 -5.56
CA ASP A 99 6.53 1.07 -6.67
C ASP A 99 5.03 1.29 -6.40
N TRP A 100 4.25 1.27 -7.48
CA TRP A 100 2.81 1.52 -7.42
C TRP A 100 2.03 0.35 -6.81
N ALA A 101 2.53 -0.88 -6.88
CA ALA A 101 1.80 -2.06 -6.43
C ALA A 101 1.78 -2.13 -4.90
N ILE A 102 2.93 -1.90 -4.26
CA ILE A 102 3.06 -1.78 -2.80
C ILE A 102 2.31 -0.54 -2.33
N CYS A 103 2.51 0.61 -3.00
CA CYS A 103 1.82 1.86 -2.70
C CYS A 103 0.30 1.67 -2.60
N ASP A 104 -0.29 1.14 -3.66
CA ASP A 104 -1.74 1.02 -3.75
C ASP A 104 -2.26 -0.08 -2.81
N THR A 105 -1.51 -1.16 -2.61
CA THR A 105 -1.89 -2.22 -1.66
C THR A 105 -1.93 -1.67 -0.23
N LEU A 106 -0.90 -0.95 0.20
CA LEU A 106 -0.87 -0.35 1.53
C LEU A 106 -1.99 0.69 1.71
N ALA A 107 -2.18 1.58 0.72
CA ALA A 107 -3.17 2.65 0.78
C ALA A 107 -4.63 2.17 0.68
N THR A 108 -4.90 1.03 0.05
CA THR A 108 -6.28 0.55 -0.20
C THR A 108 -6.67 -0.72 0.53
N GLN A 109 -5.71 -1.49 1.04
CA GLN A 109 -5.96 -2.73 1.76
C GLN A 109 -5.39 -2.69 3.18
N GLY A 110 -4.19 -2.14 3.36
CA GLY A 110 -3.55 -2.04 4.68
C GLY A 110 -4.30 -1.12 5.65
N ILE A 111 -4.69 0.07 5.19
CA ILE A 111 -5.36 1.07 6.04
C ILE A 111 -6.89 0.99 6.03
N ARG A 112 -7.48 0.40 4.98
CA ARG A 112 -8.91 0.54 4.67
C ARG A 112 -9.84 0.28 5.88
N PRO A 113 -9.65 -0.78 6.69
CA PRO A 113 -10.58 -1.06 7.78
C PRO A 113 -10.55 -0.05 8.93
N ILE A 114 -9.50 0.75 9.05
CA ILE A 114 -9.40 1.86 10.02
C ILE A 114 -9.57 3.24 9.39
N ALA A 115 -9.80 3.33 8.07
CA ALA A 115 -9.79 4.62 7.38
C ALA A 115 -10.79 5.64 7.94
N LYS A 116 -12.01 5.20 8.28
CA LYS A 116 -13.01 6.08 8.91
C LYS A 116 -12.67 6.44 10.36
N ILE A 117 -12.03 5.52 11.09
CA ILE A 117 -11.60 5.73 12.48
C ILE A 117 -10.49 6.78 12.51
N LYS A 118 -9.58 6.72 11.53
CA LYS A 118 -8.39 7.58 11.39
C LYS A 118 -8.55 8.65 10.32
N GLN A 119 -9.78 9.09 10.06
CA GLN A 119 -10.08 9.99 8.96
C GLN A 119 -9.24 11.28 9.04
N LYS A 120 -9.25 11.95 10.20
CA LYS A 120 -8.54 13.22 10.38
C LYS A 120 -7.05 13.07 10.09
N GLU A 121 -6.43 12.06 10.67
CA GLU A 121 -5.00 11.79 10.55
C GLU A 121 -4.61 11.36 9.13
N ILE A 122 -5.48 10.62 8.44
CA ILE A 122 -5.26 10.25 7.03
C ILE A 122 -5.32 11.47 6.12
N PHE A 123 -6.26 12.41 6.37
CA PHE A 123 -6.32 13.65 5.60
C PHE A 123 -5.13 14.57 5.87
N GLU A 124 -4.67 14.65 7.13
CA GLU A 124 -3.44 15.36 7.49
C GLU A 124 -2.20 14.74 6.83
N LEU A 125 -2.08 13.41 6.88
CA LEU A 125 -1.00 12.68 6.21
C LEU A 125 -1.04 12.91 4.70
N SER A 126 -2.21 12.79 4.08
CA SER A 126 -2.39 13.03 2.64
C SER A 126 -1.96 14.46 2.26
N ARG A 127 -2.40 15.49 2.99
CA ARG A 127 -1.98 16.89 2.78
C ARG A 127 -0.46 17.08 2.83
N LYS A 128 0.22 16.40 3.76
CA LYS A 128 1.68 16.44 3.86
C LYS A 128 2.34 15.74 2.68
N LEU A 129 1.88 14.54 2.35
CA LEU A 129 2.53 13.68 1.37
C LEU A 129 2.40 14.18 -0.06
N VAL A 130 1.29 14.82 -0.44
CA VAL A 130 1.11 15.37 -1.80
C VAL A 130 2.09 16.49 -2.16
N LYS A 131 2.80 17.06 -1.17
CA LYS A 131 3.84 18.08 -1.35
C LYS A 131 5.26 17.53 -1.29
N SER A 132 5.42 16.22 -1.08
CA SER A 132 6.73 15.60 -0.93
C SER A 132 7.53 15.62 -2.24
N GLU A 133 8.86 15.69 -2.16
CA GLU A 133 9.73 15.51 -3.33
C GLU A 133 9.68 14.07 -3.89
N SER A 134 9.35 13.07 -3.06
CA SER A 134 9.18 11.69 -3.50
C SER A 134 7.86 11.49 -4.25
N LEU A 135 7.94 11.04 -5.50
CA LEU A 135 6.76 10.73 -6.31
C LEU A 135 5.89 9.64 -5.68
N TRP A 136 6.49 8.67 -4.98
CA TRP A 136 5.77 7.58 -4.33
C TRP A 136 4.99 8.06 -3.11
N LYS A 137 5.58 8.98 -2.33
CA LYS A 137 4.87 9.66 -1.24
C LYS A 137 3.69 10.46 -1.77
N ARG A 138 3.88 11.25 -2.84
CA ARG A 138 2.78 12.00 -3.47
C ARG A 138 1.67 11.08 -3.97
N ARG A 139 2.02 9.99 -4.67
CA ARG A 139 1.06 8.96 -5.11
C ARG A 139 0.31 8.39 -3.93
N PHE A 140 1.00 7.95 -2.88
CA PHE A 140 0.38 7.37 -1.69
C PHE A 140 -0.61 8.34 -1.04
N GLY A 141 -0.22 9.61 -0.88
CA GLY A 141 -1.07 10.68 -0.38
C GLY A 141 -2.40 10.79 -1.14
N ILE A 142 -2.37 10.73 -2.46
CA ILE A 142 -3.58 10.76 -3.31
C ILE A 142 -4.41 9.47 -3.15
N VAL A 143 -3.77 8.30 -3.21
CA VAL A 143 -4.46 7.00 -3.19
C VAL A 143 -5.15 6.73 -1.84
N LEU A 144 -4.61 7.25 -0.73
CA LEU A 144 -5.27 7.21 0.58
C LEU A 144 -6.73 7.73 0.53
N LEU A 145 -6.97 8.78 -0.26
CA LEU A 145 -8.28 9.44 -0.36
C LEU A 145 -9.36 8.55 -1.01
N ILE A 146 -8.96 7.47 -1.71
CA ILE A 146 -9.89 6.51 -2.31
C ILE A 146 -10.76 5.84 -1.26
N ASN A 147 -10.27 5.69 -0.03
CA ASN A 147 -11.05 5.10 1.06
C ASN A 147 -12.29 5.95 1.43
N PHE A 148 -12.33 7.21 1.02
CA PHE A 148 -13.41 8.16 1.31
C PHE A 148 -14.22 8.57 0.08
N LYS A 149 -14.00 7.93 -1.08
CA LYS A 149 -14.64 8.33 -2.35
C LYS A 149 -16.18 8.32 -2.33
N LYS A 150 -16.79 7.53 -1.43
CA LYS A 150 -18.25 7.43 -1.27
C LYS A 150 -18.83 8.49 -0.33
N GLU A 151 -17.99 9.19 0.44
CA GLU A 151 -18.39 10.16 1.45
C GLU A 151 -18.57 11.55 0.83
N LYS A 152 -19.80 11.87 0.41
CA LYS A 152 -20.10 13.13 -0.29
C LYS A 152 -19.68 14.38 0.49
N SER A 153 -19.76 14.34 1.82
CA SER A 153 -19.35 15.43 2.71
C SER A 153 -17.86 15.74 2.63
N LEU A 154 -17.02 14.77 2.28
CA LEU A 154 -15.56 14.91 2.18
C LEU A 154 -15.09 15.31 0.78
N ARG A 155 -15.99 15.37 -0.21
CA ARG A 155 -15.62 15.60 -1.61
C ARG A 155 -14.81 16.88 -1.81
N LYS A 156 -15.26 18.00 -1.25
CA LYS A 156 -14.55 19.30 -1.37
C LYS A 156 -13.15 19.24 -0.78
N GLU A 157 -12.99 18.55 0.36
CA GLU A 157 -11.70 18.40 1.00
C GLU A 157 -10.76 17.51 0.18
N ILE A 158 -11.27 16.40 -0.36
CA ILE A 158 -10.52 15.51 -1.27
C ILE A 158 -10.07 16.28 -2.52
N GLU A 159 -10.98 17.02 -3.17
CA GLU A 159 -10.68 17.83 -4.36
C GLU A 159 -9.62 18.91 -4.05
N SER A 160 -9.69 19.55 -2.89
CA SER A 160 -8.69 20.53 -2.43
C SER A 160 -7.30 19.93 -2.24
N ILE A 161 -7.21 18.70 -1.73
CA ILE A 161 -5.92 18.00 -1.60
C ILE A 161 -5.37 17.62 -2.98
N ILE A 162 -6.21 17.05 -3.86
CA ILE A 162 -5.79 16.67 -5.22
C ILE A 162 -5.33 17.88 -6.02
N LYS A 163 -5.98 19.03 -5.85
CA LYS A 163 -5.61 20.28 -6.54
C LYS A 163 -4.16 20.68 -6.29
N GLN A 164 -3.61 20.40 -5.11
CA GLN A 164 -2.20 20.70 -4.78
C GLN A 164 -1.20 19.89 -5.61
N ALA A 165 -1.62 18.77 -6.19
CA ALA A 165 -0.81 17.92 -7.06
C ALA A 165 -1.27 17.96 -8.53
N GLU A 166 -2.21 18.83 -8.92
CA GLU A 166 -2.87 18.75 -10.24
C GLU A 166 -1.91 18.91 -11.44
N ASN A 167 -0.82 19.64 -11.23
CA ASN A 167 0.21 19.91 -12.23
C ASN A 167 1.44 19.00 -12.08
N ASP A 168 1.35 17.93 -11.30
CA ASP A 168 2.44 16.97 -11.14
C ASP A 168 2.88 16.41 -12.50
N LYS A 169 4.18 16.32 -12.74
CA LYS A 169 4.75 15.86 -14.01
C LYS A 169 4.94 14.34 -14.04
N GLU A 170 4.99 13.69 -12.88
CA GLU A 170 5.29 12.28 -12.73
C GLU A 170 4.15 11.39 -13.23
N TYR A 171 4.50 10.42 -14.08
CA TYR A 171 3.53 9.51 -14.69
C TYR A 171 2.68 8.78 -13.66
N TYR A 172 3.30 8.20 -12.63
CA TYR A 172 2.58 7.45 -11.59
C TYR A 172 1.71 8.36 -10.71
N VAL A 173 2.09 9.62 -10.50
CA VAL A 173 1.26 10.55 -9.73
C VAL A 173 0.03 10.96 -10.55
N LYS A 174 0.21 11.31 -11.83
CA LYS A 174 -0.90 11.60 -12.76
C LYS A 174 -1.92 10.47 -12.81
N LYS A 175 -1.47 9.21 -12.88
CA LYS A 175 -2.36 8.04 -12.87
C LYS A 175 -3.18 7.94 -11.58
N ALA A 176 -2.63 8.30 -10.43
CA ALA A 176 -3.38 8.33 -9.17
C ALA A 176 -4.41 9.47 -9.15
N ILE A 177 -4.06 10.66 -9.66
CA ILE A 177 -4.98 11.80 -9.80
C ILE A 177 -6.16 11.42 -10.70
N ASP A 178 -5.89 10.85 -11.87
CA ASP A 178 -6.94 10.40 -12.79
C ASP A 178 -7.85 9.35 -12.14
N TRP A 179 -7.26 8.42 -11.38
CA TRP A 179 -8.00 7.36 -10.71
C TRP A 179 -8.95 7.91 -9.64
N ILE A 180 -8.49 8.80 -8.77
CA ILE A 180 -9.36 9.39 -7.73
C ILE A 180 -10.42 10.30 -8.37
N LYS A 181 -10.07 11.09 -9.40
CA LYS A 181 -11.05 11.92 -10.14
C LYS A 181 -12.15 11.06 -10.77
N ARG A 182 -11.79 9.94 -11.42
CA ARG A 182 -12.79 8.98 -11.93
C ARG A 182 -13.63 8.35 -10.82
N SER A 183 -13.04 8.16 -9.64
CA SER A 183 -13.70 7.52 -8.50
C SER A 183 -14.67 8.44 -7.75
N LEU A 184 -14.61 9.75 -7.96
CA LEU A 184 -15.49 10.77 -7.38
C LEU A 184 -16.66 11.17 -8.31
N LYS A 185 -16.67 10.67 -9.55
CA LYS A 185 -17.81 10.77 -10.47
C LYS A 185 -18.92 9.85 -9.98
#